data_AF-A0A642UJ52-F1
#
_entry.id   AF-A0A642UJ52-F1
#
_cell.length_a   1.000
_cell.length_b   1.000
_cell.length_c   1.000
_cell.angle_alpha   90.00
_cell.angle_beta   90.00
_cell.angle_gamma   90.00
#
_symmetry.space_group_name_H-M   'P 1'
#
loop_
_entity.id
_entity.type
_entity.pdbx_description
1 polymer ?
#
loop_
_entity_poly.entity_id
_entity_poly.type
_entity_poly.pdbx_seq_one_letter_code
_entity_poly.pdbx_strand_id
1 'polypeptide(L)'
;MKVFVSSQNVPIGYTTPKFPSLYWPVGRDNSHYQVSFLYYRIDIWKFTVFWGLILSGGLYCSAGVVASAASLFNKSRQRSKVSVWMLLEALLVVSLYAFVGLFKGFVSGAIIGLIVGAIYRAGELSMSTWIPFCWSVAIILFDVCSSYSTSAIIL
;
A
#
# COMPACT_ATOMS: atom_id res chain seq x y z
N MET A 1 -26.12 3.66 -26.11
CA MET A 1 -24.89 4.41 -25.80
C MET A 1 -24.61 4.27 -24.31
N LYS A 2 -23.41 3.85 -23.89
CA LYS A 2 -23.08 3.82 -22.47
C LYS A 2 -22.70 5.24 -22.05
N VAL A 3 -23.50 5.82 -21.16
CA VAL A 3 -23.21 7.13 -20.57
C VAL A 3 -21.97 6.97 -19.71
N PHE A 4 -20.90 7.69 -20.04
CA PHE A 4 -19.77 7.82 -19.14
C PHE A 4 -20.25 8.62 -17.93
N VAL A 5 -20.27 7.96 -16.78
CA VAL A 5 -20.62 8.61 -15.53
C VAL A 5 -19.41 9.41 -15.08
N SER A 6 -19.47 10.72 -15.28
CA SER A 6 -18.45 11.68 -14.85
C SER A 6 -18.33 11.68 -13.32
N SER A 7 -17.14 12.00 -12.80
CA SER A 7 -16.94 12.19 -11.36
C SER A 7 -17.85 13.27 -10.75
N GLN A 8 -18.36 14.20 -11.55
CA GLN A 8 -19.31 15.24 -11.11
C GLN A 8 -20.77 14.75 -11.10
N ASN A 9 -21.11 13.73 -11.87
CA ASN A 9 -22.48 13.23 -12.03
C ASN A 9 -22.61 11.85 -11.39
N VAL A 10 -22.60 11.82 -10.05
CA VAL A 10 -22.72 10.59 -9.26
C VAL A 10 -24.08 9.91 -9.53
N PRO A 11 -24.14 8.59 -9.78
CA PRO A 11 -25.40 7.89 -10.02
C PRO A 11 -26.36 7.99 -8.83
N ILE A 12 -27.66 8.12 -9.12
CA ILE A 12 -28.71 8.12 -8.10
C ILE A 12 -28.69 6.78 -7.36
N GLY A 13 -28.59 6.80 -6.03
CA GLY A 13 -28.47 5.60 -5.21
C GLY A 13 -27.03 5.07 -5.03
N TYR A 14 -26.01 5.82 -5.46
CA TYR A 14 -24.62 5.47 -5.18
C TYR A 14 -24.33 5.43 -3.67
N THR A 15 -23.67 4.35 -3.25
CA THR A 15 -23.11 4.21 -1.91
C THR A 15 -21.63 3.90 -2.04
N THR A 16 -20.80 4.54 -1.21
CA THR A 16 -19.34 4.30 -1.26
C THR A 16 -19.05 2.83 -0.97
N PRO A 17 -18.27 2.14 -1.83
CA PRO A 17 -17.93 0.75 -1.61
C PRO A 17 -17.03 0.61 -0.37
N LYS A 18 -17.22 -0.49 0.38
CA LYS A 18 -16.38 -0.80 1.55
C LYS A 18 -14.98 -1.25 1.09
N PHE A 19 -13.94 -0.67 1.69
CA PHE A 19 -12.56 -1.15 1.50
C PHE A 19 -12.48 -2.65 1.80
N PRO A 20 -11.76 -3.48 1.01
CA PRO A 20 -10.91 -3.13 -0.15
C PRO A 20 -11.65 -3.01 -1.49
N SER A 21 -12.85 -3.57 -1.61
CA SER A 21 -13.68 -3.61 -2.83
C SER A 21 -12.92 -3.83 -4.15
N LEU A 22 -11.85 -4.64 -4.16
CA LEU A 22 -11.27 -5.12 -5.41
C LEU A 22 -12.24 -6.11 -6.03
N TYR A 23 -12.69 -5.81 -7.23
CA TYR A 23 -13.53 -6.70 -8.01
C TYR A 23 -12.69 -7.43 -9.05
N TRP A 24 -13.07 -8.66 -9.37
CA TRP A 24 -12.42 -9.38 -10.46
C TRP A 24 -12.88 -8.79 -11.81
N PRO A 25 -11.97 -8.35 -12.71
CA PRO A 25 -12.37 -7.71 -13.96
C PRO A 25 -12.92 -8.69 -15.01
N VAL A 26 -13.04 -9.99 -14.69
CA VAL A 26 -13.61 -10.99 -15.60
C VAL A 26 -15.12 -11.13 -15.34
N GLY A 27 -15.92 -10.98 -16.39
CA GLY A 27 -17.38 -10.96 -16.32
C GLY A 27 -17.92 -9.53 -16.28
N ARG A 28 -18.10 -8.94 -17.47
CA ARG A 28 -18.59 -7.57 -17.70
C ARG A 28 -19.99 -7.30 -17.13
N ASP A 29 -20.77 -8.35 -16.91
CA ASP A 29 -22.17 -8.28 -16.45
C ASP A 29 -22.33 -8.50 -14.95
N ASN A 30 -21.22 -8.69 -14.21
CA ASN A 30 -21.27 -8.79 -12.76
C ASN A 30 -21.67 -7.45 -12.15
N SER A 31 -22.75 -7.44 -11.37
CA SER A 31 -23.26 -6.25 -10.65
C SER A 31 -22.17 -5.56 -9.82
N HIS A 32 -21.25 -6.34 -9.25
CA HIS A 32 -20.09 -5.86 -8.50
C HIS A 32 -19.12 -4.97 -9.30
N TYR A 33 -19.05 -5.12 -10.62
CA TYR A 33 -18.22 -4.28 -11.49
C TYR A 33 -18.74 -2.84 -11.55
N GLN A 34 -20.06 -2.64 -11.58
CA GLN A 34 -20.65 -1.31 -11.76
C GLN A 34 -20.77 -0.49 -10.48
N VAL A 35 -20.67 -1.13 -9.31
CA VAL A 35 -20.80 -0.47 -8.00
C VAL A 35 -19.46 -0.15 -7.33
N SER A 36 -18.35 -0.67 -7.86
CA SER A 36 -17.02 -0.55 -7.23
C SER A 36 -16.20 0.65 -7.75
N PHE A 37 -16.87 1.77 -7.97
CA PHE A 37 -16.23 3.04 -8.38
C PHE A 37 -16.19 4.03 -7.22
N LEU A 38 -15.14 4.84 -7.18
CA LEU A 38 -14.95 5.95 -6.26
C LEU A 38 -15.18 7.26 -7.00
N TYR A 39 -16.17 8.01 -6.53
CA TYR A 39 -16.47 9.35 -7.05
C TYR A 39 -15.98 10.44 -6.10
N TYR A 40 -16.04 10.20 -4.79
CA TYR A 40 -15.64 11.18 -3.78
C TYR A 40 -14.13 11.20 -3.57
N ARG A 41 -13.53 12.39 -3.62
CA ARG A 41 -12.08 12.60 -3.40
C ARG A 41 -11.60 12.07 -2.06
N ILE A 42 -12.41 12.20 -1.01
CA ILE A 42 -12.04 11.73 0.33
C ILE A 42 -11.93 10.20 0.38
N ASP A 43 -12.76 9.50 -0.36
CA ASP A 43 -12.74 8.04 -0.41
C ASP A 43 -11.54 7.56 -1.23
N ILE A 44 -11.21 8.26 -2.32
CA ILE A 44 -10.00 8.03 -3.11
C ILE A 44 -8.75 8.15 -2.23
N TRP A 45 -8.69 9.21 -1.43
CA TRP A 45 -7.59 9.44 -0.49
C TRP A 45 -7.51 8.35 0.59
N LYS A 46 -8.63 7.94 1.17
CA LYS A 46 -8.64 6.84 2.17
C LYS A 46 -8.15 5.53 1.57
N PHE A 47 -8.61 5.16 0.38
CA PHE A 47 -8.22 3.92 -0.28
C PHE A 47 -6.73 3.89 -0.63
N THR A 48 -6.19 5.01 -1.13
CA THR A 48 -4.75 5.13 -1.43
C THR A 48 -3.90 5.04 -0.16
N VAL A 49 -4.30 5.69 0.93
CA VAL A 49 -3.61 5.60 2.22
C VAL A 49 -3.67 4.18 2.80
N PHE A 50 -4.84 3.53 2.80
CA PHE A 50 -4.97 2.18 3.33
C PHE A 50 -4.15 1.15 2.54
N TRP A 51 -4.13 1.23 1.22
CA TRP A 51 -3.27 0.37 0.41
C TRP A 51 -1.78 0.66 0.64
N GLY A 52 -1.40 1.93 0.73
CA GLY A 52 -0.03 2.33 1.06
C GLY A 52 0.42 1.77 2.41
N LEU A 53 -0.43 1.86 3.43
CA LEU A 53 -0.16 1.31 4.77
C LEU A 53 -0.02 -0.21 4.77
N ILE A 54 -0.96 -0.93 4.13
CA ILE A 54 -0.95 -2.40 4.12
C ILE A 54 0.29 -2.92 3.40
N LEU A 55 0.55 -2.42 2.20
CA LEU A 55 1.64 -2.96 1.39
C LEU A 55 3.01 -2.51 1.93
N SER A 56 3.16 -1.24 2.36
CA SER A 56 4.43 -0.77 2.92
C SER A 56 4.68 -1.38 4.30
N GLY A 57 3.67 -1.39 5.17
CA GLY A 57 3.75 -2.08 6.46
C GLY A 57 4.08 -3.56 6.29
N GLY A 58 3.43 -4.26 5.36
CA GLY A 58 3.70 -5.67 5.07
C GLY A 58 5.15 -5.93 4.63
N LEU A 59 5.67 -5.13 3.70
CA LEU A 59 7.04 -5.29 3.21
C LEU A 59 8.09 -4.99 4.27
N TYR A 60 7.96 -3.86 4.96
CA TYR A 60 8.94 -3.50 6.00
C TYR A 60 8.88 -4.47 7.18
N CYS A 61 7.69 -4.97 7.56
CA CYS A 61 7.57 -6.06 8.52
C CYS A 61 8.30 -7.32 8.02
N SER A 62 8.11 -7.73 6.76
CA SER A 62 8.82 -8.90 6.21
C SER A 62 10.34 -8.70 6.21
N ALA A 63 10.82 -7.50 5.88
CA ALA A 63 12.24 -7.16 5.92
C ALA A 63 12.78 -7.19 7.36
N GLY A 64 12.02 -6.67 8.33
CA GLY A 64 12.35 -6.74 9.75
C GLY A 64 12.45 -8.17 10.27
N VAL A 65 11.52 -9.04 9.86
CA VAL A 65 11.54 -10.48 10.23
C VAL A 65 12.74 -11.20 9.60
N VAL A 66 13.07 -10.91 8.35
CA VAL A 66 14.25 -11.47 7.70
C VAL A 66 15.53 -10.98 8.38
N ALA A 67 15.61 -9.70 8.74
CA ALA A 67 16.75 -9.13 9.47
C ALA A 67 16.91 -9.74 10.87
N SER A 68 15.80 -9.92 11.60
CA SER A 68 15.83 -10.55 12.92
C SER A 68 16.23 -12.03 12.85
N ALA A 69 15.72 -12.76 11.85
CA ALA A 69 16.11 -14.14 11.59
C ALA A 69 17.60 -14.25 11.23
N ALA A 70 18.11 -13.41 10.33
CA ALA A 70 19.52 -13.39 9.94
C ALA A 70 20.45 -13.11 11.14
N SER A 71 20.07 -12.18 12.03
CA SER A 71 20.79 -11.90 13.28
C SER A 71 20.85 -13.14 14.20
N LEU A 72 19.75 -13.89 14.31
CA LEU A 72 19.68 -15.15 15.06
C LEU A 72 20.59 -16.23 14.45
N PHE A 73 20.53 -16.43 13.14
CA PHE A 73 21.34 -17.44 12.45
C PHE A 73 22.85 -17.14 12.52
N ASN A 74 23.25 -15.88 12.31
CA ASN A 74 24.67 -15.49 12.35
C ASN A 74 25.29 -15.71 13.73
N LYS A 75 24.56 -15.47 14.82
CA LYS A 75 25.07 -15.70 16.19
C LYS A 75 24.99 -17.15 16.66
N SER A 76 24.00 -17.91 16.18
CA SER A 76 24.00 -19.38 16.35
C SER A 76 25.25 -20.01 15.75
N ARG A 77 25.68 -19.54 14.57
CA ARG A 77 26.95 -19.93 13.94
C ARG A 77 28.18 -19.54 14.78
N GLN A 78 28.12 -18.42 15.49
CA GLN A 78 29.19 -17.93 16.39
C GLN A 78 29.23 -18.65 17.76
N ARG A 79 28.42 -19.71 17.99
CA ARG A 79 28.40 -20.55 19.21
C ARG A 79 28.16 -19.79 20.52
N SER A 80 27.55 -18.60 20.45
CA SER A 80 27.20 -17.80 21.63
C SER A 80 25.83 -18.22 22.18
N LYS A 81 25.67 -18.23 23.51
CA LYS A 81 24.39 -18.59 24.15
C LYS A 81 23.30 -17.58 23.75
N VAL A 82 22.17 -18.08 23.25
CA VAL A 82 20.98 -17.26 22.97
C VAL A 82 20.44 -16.73 24.30
N SER A 83 20.44 -15.41 24.46
CA SER A 83 19.99 -14.73 25.68
C SER A 83 18.64 -14.05 25.47
N VAL A 84 17.87 -13.83 26.54
CA VAL A 84 16.59 -13.11 26.51
C VAL A 84 16.74 -11.71 25.90
N TRP A 85 17.87 -11.03 26.15
CA TRP A 85 18.20 -9.73 25.56
C TRP A 85 18.21 -9.76 24.02
N MET A 86 18.53 -10.91 23.42
CA MET A 86 18.55 -11.06 21.97
C MET A 86 17.15 -11.13 21.37
N LEU A 87 16.20 -11.75 22.07
CA LEU A 87 14.80 -11.77 21.63
C LEU A 87 14.18 -10.38 21.73
N LEU A 88 14.57 -9.60 22.74
CA LEU A 88 14.17 -8.19 22.86
C LEU A 88 14.73 -7.34 21.72
N GLU A 89 16.01 -7.50 21.35
CA GLU A 89 16.61 -6.84 20.19
C GLU A 89 15.89 -7.20 18.88
N ALA A 90 15.62 -8.48 18.65
CA ALA A 90 14.88 -8.95 17.48
C ALA A 90 13.47 -8.33 17.39
N LEU A 91 12.74 -8.29 18.51
CA LEU A 91 11.43 -7.68 18.59
C LEU A 91 11.49 -6.16 18.33
N LEU A 92 12.50 -5.49 18.89
CA LEU A 92 12.73 -4.06 18.71
C LEU A 92 12.99 -3.73 17.24
N VAL A 93 13.86 -4.50 16.56
CA VAL A 93 14.15 -4.31 15.13
C VAL A 93 12.88 -4.46 14.28
N VAL A 94 12.10 -5.52 14.49
CA VAL A 94 10.84 -5.73 13.75
C VAL A 94 9.87 -4.57 14.01
N SER A 95 9.72 -4.13 15.26
CA SER A 95 8.85 -3.01 15.63
C SER A 95 9.26 -1.70 14.98
N LEU A 96 10.56 -1.39 14.97
CA LEU A 96 11.08 -0.19 14.30
C LEU A 96 10.85 -0.23 12.79
N TYR A 97 11.13 -1.36 12.15
CA TYR A 97 10.88 -1.52 10.72
C TYR A 97 9.40 -1.36 10.39
N ALA A 98 8.51 -1.98 11.18
CA ALA A 98 7.07 -1.83 11.02
C ALA A 98 6.64 -0.36 11.14
N PHE A 99 7.16 0.37 12.15
CA PHE A 99 6.85 1.78 12.34
C PHE A 99 7.33 2.65 11.16
N VAL A 100 8.56 2.44 10.70
CA VAL A 100 9.12 3.15 9.53
C VAL A 100 8.30 2.86 8.27
N GLY A 101 7.92 1.59 8.03
CA GLY A 101 7.10 1.20 6.91
C GLY A 101 5.70 1.84 6.94
N LEU A 102 5.02 1.79 8.08
CA LEU A 102 3.72 2.44 8.23
C LEU A 102 3.81 3.96 8.04
N PHE A 103 4.85 4.60 8.58
CA PHE A 103 5.05 6.04 8.41
C PHE A 103 5.32 6.40 6.93
N LYS A 104 6.22 5.68 6.25
CA LYS A 104 6.48 5.89 4.82
C LYS A 104 5.24 5.63 3.97
N GLY A 105 4.51 4.53 4.24
CA GLY A 105 3.26 4.18 3.58
C GLY A 105 2.17 5.23 3.76
N PHE A 106 2.03 5.79 4.96
CA PHE A 106 1.10 6.88 5.24
C PHE A 106 1.44 8.14 4.45
N VAL A 107 2.68 8.61 4.53
CA VAL A 107 3.10 9.86 3.88
C VAL A 107 3.00 9.75 2.35
N SER A 108 3.57 8.68 1.78
CA SER A 108 3.51 8.44 0.33
C SER A 108 2.08 8.24 -0.17
N GLY A 109 1.28 7.44 0.53
CA GLY A 109 -0.12 7.21 0.21
C GLY A 109 -0.96 8.49 0.32
N ALA A 110 -0.70 9.35 1.32
CA ALA A 110 -1.42 10.60 1.49
C ALA A 110 -1.12 11.60 0.37
N ILE A 111 0.15 11.76 0.00
CA ILE A 111 0.57 12.66 -1.10
C ILE A 111 -0.05 12.19 -2.41
N ILE A 112 0.10 10.91 -2.74
CA ILE A 112 -0.40 10.34 -4.00
C ILE A 112 -1.92 10.33 -4.03
N GLY A 113 -2.59 10.04 -2.91
CA GLY A 113 -4.04 10.12 -2.79
C GLY A 113 -4.61 11.50 -3.11
N LEU A 114 -3.95 12.56 -2.64
CA LEU A 114 -4.34 13.94 -2.95
C LEU A 114 -4.12 14.27 -4.43
N ILE A 115 -2.96 13.91 -4.99
CA ILE A 115 -2.61 14.17 -6.40
C ILE A 115 -3.59 13.44 -7.33
N VAL A 116 -3.79 12.14 -7.12
CA VAL A 116 -4.66 11.31 -7.96
C VAL A 116 -6.11 11.75 -7.83
N GLY A 117 -6.58 12.06 -6.62
CA GLY A 117 -7.92 12.60 -6.41
C GLY A 117 -8.14 13.93 -7.14
N ALA A 118 -7.12 14.79 -7.26
CA ALA A 118 -7.18 16.03 -8.04
C ALA A 118 -7.21 15.76 -9.55
N ILE A 119 -6.36 14.85 -10.05
CA ILE A 119 -6.29 14.49 -11.47
C ILE A 119 -7.62 13.91 -11.96
N TYR A 120 -8.21 12.96 -11.22
CA TYR A 120 -9.48 12.33 -11.60
C TYR A 120 -10.65 13.31 -11.57
N ARG A 121 -10.63 14.27 -10.64
CA ARG A 121 -11.63 15.35 -10.63
C ARG A 121 -11.46 16.27 -11.84
N ALA A 122 -10.23 16.68 -12.15
CA ALA A 122 -9.93 17.57 -13.27
C ALA A 122 -10.25 16.93 -14.64
N GLY A 123 -10.03 15.63 -14.77
CA GLY A 123 -10.38 14.86 -15.96
C GLY A 123 -11.83 14.42 -16.04
N GLU A 124 -12.66 14.75 -15.04
CA GLU A 124 -14.05 14.28 -14.93
C GLU A 124 -14.20 12.74 -14.99
N LEU A 125 -13.14 12.01 -14.63
CA LEU A 125 -13.09 10.55 -14.74
C LEU A 125 -13.59 9.88 -13.45
N SER A 126 -14.37 8.82 -13.60
CA SER A 126 -14.68 7.91 -12.48
C SER A 126 -13.47 7.02 -12.18
N MET A 127 -13.20 6.79 -10.90
CA MET A 127 -12.03 6.03 -10.46
C MET A 127 -12.43 4.61 -10.02
N SER A 128 -11.81 3.58 -10.55
CA SER A 128 -11.96 2.21 -10.04
C SER A 128 -11.16 1.99 -8.75
N THR A 129 -11.62 1.06 -7.91
CA THR A 129 -10.93 0.63 -6.67
C THR A 129 -9.54 -0.01 -6.91
N TRP A 130 -9.23 -0.37 -8.16
CA TRP A 130 -7.93 -0.92 -8.57
C TRP A 130 -6.85 0.15 -8.70
N ILE A 131 -7.20 1.38 -9.06
CA ILE A 131 -6.20 2.43 -9.28
C ILE A 131 -5.42 2.76 -8.00
N PRO A 132 -6.07 2.94 -6.82
CA PRO A 132 -5.33 3.13 -5.56
C PRO A 132 -4.39 1.98 -5.20
N PHE A 133 -4.82 0.74 -5.49
CA PHE A 133 -4.03 -0.47 -5.27
C PHE A 133 -2.79 -0.50 -6.16
N CYS A 134 -2.96 -0.33 -7.47
CA CYS A 134 -1.85 -0.34 -8.43
C CYS A 134 -0.83 0.77 -8.13
N TRP A 135 -1.29 1.95 -7.69
CA TRP A 135 -0.37 3.01 -7.30
C TRP A 135 0.46 2.60 -6.07
N SER A 136 -0.17 2.01 -5.07
CA SER A 136 0.53 1.55 -3.87
C SER A 136 1.57 0.47 -4.20
N VAL A 137 1.27 -0.42 -5.15
CA VAL A 137 2.24 -1.40 -5.68
C VAL A 137 3.43 -0.69 -6.35
N ALA A 138 3.18 0.28 -7.22
CA ALA A 138 4.25 0.99 -7.93
C ALA A 138 5.16 1.80 -6.99
N ILE A 139 4.61 2.44 -5.94
CA ILE A 139 5.41 3.13 -4.89
C ILE A 139 6.39 2.16 -4.25
N ILE A 140 5.91 0.96 -3.95
CA ILE A 140 6.69 -0.06 -3.27
C ILE A 140 7.77 -0.64 -4.15
N LEU A 141 7.45 -0.93 -5.41
CA LEU A 141 8.46 -1.38 -6.37
C LEU A 141 9.54 -0.32 -6.54
N PHE A 142 9.15 0.96 -6.57
CA PHE A 142 10.10 2.06 -6.59
C PHE A 142 10.99 2.07 -5.35
N ASP A 143 10.43 1.93 -4.14
CA ASP A 143 11.18 1.90 -2.89
C ASP A 143 12.18 0.74 -2.82
N VAL A 144 11.79 -0.44 -3.33
CA VAL A 144 12.68 -1.61 -3.45
C VAL A 144 13.82 -1.33 -4.43
N CYS A 145 13.53 -0.82 -5.62
CA CYS A 145 14.55 -0.47 -6.62
C CYS A 145 15.53 0.59 -6.09
N SER A 146 15.03 1.64 -5.43
CA SER A 146 15.86 2.69 -4.83
C SER A 146 16.75 2.15 -3.70
N SER A 147 16.26 1.18 -2.93
CA SER A 147 17.04 0.54 -1.86
C SER A 147 18.23 -0.25 -2.43
N TYR A 148 18.03 -1.00 -3.52
CA TYR A 148 19.13 -1.69 -4.20
C TYR A 148 20.14 -0.71 -4.81
N SER A 149 19.67 0.36 -5.45
CA SER A 149 20.56 1.37 -6.03
C SER A 149 21.43 2.06 -4.99
N THR A 150 20.86 2.38 -3.81
CA THR A 150 21.62 3.01 -2.72
C THR A 150 22.64 2.04 -2.14
N SER A 151 22.27 0.76 -2.00
CA SER A 151 23.17 -0.28 -1.50
C SER A 151 24.36 -0.51 -2.44
N ALA A 152 24.13 -0.45 -3.77
CA ALA A 152 25.17 -0.61 -4.78
C ALA A 152 26.18 0.55 -4.83
N ILE A 153 25.83 1.74 -4.32
CA ILE A 153 26.74 2.89 -4.26
C ILE A 153 27.63 2.81 -3.00
N ILE A 154 27.14 2.20 -1.92
CA ILE A 154 27.81 2.14 -0.62
C ILE A 154 28.79 0.94 -0.54
N LEU A 155 28.53 -0.12 -1.31
CA LEU A 155 29.42 -1.29 -1.45
C LEU A 155 30.49 -1.05 -2.52
#